data_AF-A0A524HRE0-F1
#
_entry.id   AF-A0A524HRE0-F1
#
_cell.length_a   1.000
_cell.length_b   1.000
_cell.length_c   1.000
_cell.angle_alpha   90.00
_cell.angle_beta   90.00
_cell.angle_gamma   90.00
#
_symmetry.space_group_name_H-M   'P 1'
#
loop_
_entity.id
_entity.type
_entity.pdbx_description
1 polymer ?
#
loop_
_entity_poly.entity_id
_entity_poly.type
_entity_poly.pdbx_seq_one_letter_code
_entity_poly.pdbx_strand_id
1 'polypeptide(L)' 'MADLVGGEGVRRRLMALGFHKGDIVELDGQAIFRGPLLVRSCRSDTTIAIGRGVAQKVIVELVHEHA' A
#
# COMPACT_ATOMS: atom_id res chain seq x y z
N MET A 1 -7.11 10.23 -8.27
CA MET A 1 -8.13 9.56 -7.43
C MET A 1 -7.50 8.38 -6.71
N ALA A 2 -7.43 8.37 -5.37
CA ALA A 2 -6.97 7.20 -4.60
C ALA A 2 -8.15 6.26 -4.27
N ASP A 3 -8.00 4.96 -4.55
CA ASP A 3 -9.05 3.97 -4.28
C ASP A 3 -8.53 2.52 -4.15
N LEU A 4 -9.34 1.64 -3.59
CA LEU A 4 -9.06 0.20 -3.49
C LEU A 4 -10.02 -0.61 -4.35
N VAL A 5 -9.50 -1.15 -5.47
CA VAL A 5 -10.25 -1.92 -6.47
C VAL A 5 -10.18 -3.41 -6.14
N GLY A 6 -11.11 -3.89 -5.31
CA GLY A 6 -11.18 -5.30 -4.96
C GLY A 6 -12.41 -5.60 -4.11
N GLY A 7 -12.69 -6.89 -3.94
CA GLY A 7 -13.76 -7.33 -3.05
C GLY A 7 -13.50 -6.99 -1.59
N GLU A 8 -14.57 -7.05 -0.78
CA GLU A 8 -14.57 -6.64 0.63
C GLU A 8 -13.46 -7.29 1.47
N GLY A 9 -13.12 -8.57 1.21
CA GLY A 9 -12.05 -9.25 1.95
C GLY A 9 -10.67 -8.62 1.80
N VAL A 10 -10.36 -8.06 0.62
CA VAL A 10 -9.09 -7.35 0.39
C VAL A 10 -9.08 -6.03 1.13
N ARG A 11 -10.18 -5.27 1.05
CA ARG A 11 -10.35 -4.00 1.74
C ARG A 11 -10.23 -4.16 3.25
N ARG A 12 -10.96 -5.12 3.83
CA ARG A 12 -10.93 -5.41 5.27
C ARG A 12 -9.55 -5.82 5.76
N ARG A 13 -8.81 -6.63 4.98
CA ARG A 13 -7.46 -7.03 5.35
C ARG A 13 -6.48 -5.86 5.34
N LEU A 14 -6.55 -4.97 4.36
CA LEU A 14 -5.73 -3.76 4.32
C LEU A 14 -6.04 -2.83 5.50
N MET A 15 -7.32 -2.58 5.78
CA MET A 15 -7.73 -1.75 6.92
C MET A 15 -7.28 -2.36 8.26
N ALA A 16 -7.39 -3.68 8.43
CA ALA A 16 -6.92 -4.37 9.64
C ALA A 16 -5.40 -4.27 9.86
N LEU A 17 -4.63 -4.02 8.79
CA LEU A 17 -3.18 -3.76 8.86
C LEU A 17 -2.84 -2.28 9.05
N GLY A 18 -3.84 -1.41 9.20
CA GLY A 18 -3.64 0.04 9.33
C GLY A 18 -3.56 0.79 8.00
N PHE A 19 -3.81 0.13 6.86
CA PHE A 19 -3.76 0.74 5.53
C PHE A 19 -5.15 1.24 5.10
N HIS A 20 -5.37 2.53 5.29
CA HIS A 20 -6.66 3.18 5.07
C HIS A 20 -6.65 4.02 3.80
N LYS A 21 -7.84 4.24 3.24
CA LYS A 21 -8.01 5.18 2.14
C LYS A 21 -7.65 6.60 2.60
N GLY A 22 -6.81 7.27 1.83
CA GLY A 22 -6.33 8.62 2.12
C GLY A 22 -5.01 8.65 2.90
N ASP A 23 -4.44 7.50 3.26
CA ASP A 23 -3.10 7.46 3.85
C ASP A 23 -2.05 7.92 2.83
N ILE A 24 -1.08 8.71 3.30
CA ILE A 24 0.15 9.00 2.57
C ILE A 24 1.10 7.84 2.82
N VAL A 25 1.55 7.24 1.73
CA VAL A 25 2.36 6.02 1.77
C VAL A 25 3.54 6.14 0.83
N GLU A 26 4.63 5.50 1.22
CA GLU A 26 5.87 5.46 0.46
C GLU A 26 6.24 4.00 0.16
N LEU A 27 6.92 3.82 -0.96
CA LEU A 27 7.42 2.53 -1.37
C LEU A 27 8.81 2.33 -0.75
N ASP A 28 8.85 1.63 0.38
CA ASP A 28 10.05 1.37 1.18
C ASP A 28 10.98 0.34 0.49
N GLY A 29 10.42 -0.45 -0.43
CA GLY A 29 11.19 -1.32 -1.32
C GLY A 29 10.41 -2.50 -1.88
N GLN A 30 11.13 -3.42 -2.53
CA GLN A 30 10.60 -4.72 -2.94
C GLN A 30 11.35 -5.83 -2.19
N ALA A 31 10.62 -6.81 -1.65
CA ALA A 31 11.24 -7.98 -1.03
C ALA A 31 11.92 -8.89 -2.08
N ILE A 32 12.81 -9.77 -1.62
CA ILE A 32 13.57 -10.73 -2.43
C ILE A 32 12.68 -11.55 -3.39
N PHE A 33 13.27 -12.01 -4.51
CA PHE A 33 12.61 -12.84 -5.54
C PHE A 33 11.34 -12.22 -6.16
N ARG A 34 11.34 -10.91 -6.44
CA ARG A 34 10.15 -10.17 -6.90
C ARG A 34 9.00 -10.35 -5.88
N GLY A 35 9.34 -10.33 -4.60
CA GLY A 35 8.42 -10.54 -3.49
C GLY A 35 7.38 -9.42 -3.33
N PRO A 36 6.67 -9.39 -2.20
CA PRO A 36 5.73 -8.32 -1.90
C PRO A 36 6.39 -6.94 -1.97
N LEU A 37 5.59 -5.91 -2.24
CA LEU A 37 5.98 -4.52 -2.09
C LEU A 37 5.95 -4.18 -0.61
N LEU A 38 7.02 -3.56 -0.12
CA LEU A 38 7.06 -2.98 1.22
C LEU A 38 6.53 -1.56 1.10
N VAL A 39 5.39 -1.32 1.73
CA VAL A 39 4.71 -0.02 1.70
C VAL A 39 4.69 0.52 3.12
N ARG A 40 5.32 1.68 3.31
CA ARG A 40 5.39 2.36 4.59
C ARG A 40 4.29 3.41 4.66
N SER A 41 3.53 3.41 5.77
CA SER A 41 2.61 4.50 6.08
C SER A 41 3.39 5.65 6.73
N CYS A 42 3.36 6.83 6.12
CA CYS A 42 4.03 8.01 6.67
C CYS A 42 3.34 8.51 7.96
N ARG A 43 2.08 8.12 8.18
CA ARG A 43 1.32 8.51 9.38
C ARG A 43 1.70 7.69 10.62
N SER A 44 1.93 6.38 10.45
CA SER A 44 2.16 5.46 11.56
C SER A 44 3.57 4.87 11.60
N ASP A 45 4.45 5.27 10.66
CA ASP A 45 5.79 4.73 10.44
C ASP A 45 5.81 3.19 10.40
N THR A 46 4.73 2.60 9.88
CA THR A 46 4.54 1.16 9.83
C THR A 46 4.75 0.67 8.40
N THR A 47 5.63 -0.29 8.22
CA THR A 47 5.85 -0.95 6.92
C THR A 47 5.05 -2.24 6.83
N ILE A 48 4.22 -2.35 5.80
CA ILE A 48 3.43 -3.54 5.49
C ILE A 48 3.91 -4.19 4.20
N ALA A 49 3.95 -5.52 4.18
CA ALA A 49 4.26 -6.29 2.99
C ALA A 49 2.97 -6.59 2.20
N ILE A 50 2.84 -6.00 1.02
CA ILE A 50 1.68 -6.19 0.13
C ILE A 50 2.08 -7.10 -1.03
N GLY A 51 1.47 -8.29 -1.10
CA GLY A 51 1.65 -9.19 -2.24
C GLY A 51 1.25 -8.54 -3.56
N ARG A 52 1.94 -8.85 -4.66
CA ARG A 52 1.78 -8.16 -5.96
C ARG A 52 0.33 -8.15 -6.47
N GLY A 53 -0.44 -9.23 -6.27
CA GLY A 53 -1.85 -9.30 -6.68
C GLY A 53 -2.81 -8.42 -5.86
N VAL A 54 -2.43 -8.02 -4.65
CA VAL A 54 -3.16 -7.00 -3.86
C VAL A 54 -2.65 -5.62 -4.22
N ALA A 55 -1.35 -5.44 -4.41
CA ALA A 55 -0.78 -4.15 -4.80
C ALA A 55 -1.36 -3.60 -6.11
N GLN A 56 -1.60 -4.46 -7.11
CA GLN A 56 -2.24 -4.09 -8.38
C GLN A 56 -3.67 -3.54 -8.23
N LYS A 57 -4.28 -3.69 -7.06
CA LYS A 57 -5.63 -3.24 -6.73
C LYS A 57 -5.65 -1.94 -5.93
N VAL A 58 -4.48 -1.44 -5.53
CA VAL A 58 -4.32 -0.20 -4.79
C VAL A 58 -4.06 0.93 -5.78
N ILE A 59 -4.99 1.86 -5.89
CA ILE A 59 -4.84 3.07 -6.69
C ILE A 59 -4.35 4.18 -5.76
N VAL A 60 -3.23 4.77 -6.11
CA VAL A 60 -2.61 5.87 -5.38
C VAL A 60 -2.47 7.09 -6.27
N GLU A 61 -2.37 8.26 -5.65
CA GLU A 61 -1.95 9.50 -6.30
C GLU A 61 -0.52 9.82 -5.85
N LEU A 62 0.34 10.24 -6.77
CA LEU A 62 1.68 10.70 -6.45
C LEU A 62 1.58 12.06 -5.74
N VAL A 63 2.11 12.17 -4.53
CA VAL A 63 1.93 13.36 -3.68
C VAL A 63 3.13 14.32 -3.69
N HIS A 64 4.35 13.85 -3.96
CA HIS A 64 5.51 14.63 -4.40
C HIS A 64 6.65 13.66 -4.69
N GLU A 65 7.46 13.91 -5.72
CA GLU A 65 8.71 13.18 -5.98
C GLU A 65 9.82 14.01 -5.34
N HIS A 66 10.43 13.54 -4.25
CA HIS A 66 11.69 14.14 -3.81
C HIS A 66 12.75 13.74 -4.84
N ALA A 67 13.07 14.69 -5.73
CA ALA A 67 14.16 14.61 -6.70
C ALA A 67 15.53 14.51 -6.02
#